data_AF-A0A085LV81-F1
#
_entry.id   AF-A0A085LV81-F1
#
_cell.length_a   1.000
_cell.length_b   1.000
_cell.length_c   1.000
_cell.angle_alpha   90.00
_cell.angle_beta   90.00
_cell.angle_gamma   90.00
#
_symmetry.space_group_name_H-M   'P 1'
#
loop_
_entity.id
_entity.type
_entity.pdbx_description
1 polymer ?
#
loop_
_entity_poly.entity_id
_entity_poly.type
_entity_poly.pdbx_seq_one_letter_code
_entity_poly.pdbx_strand_id
1 'polypeptide(L)'
;MVDRVHFSMRFRRKNESVMQFVNALRGLAGKCDFGNALSERLRDQVVIGINNLTWQQELLRQFPSNAATLQQVEEAASRLELAECQLERLQTCARNTDDVPVNRLRNKLPKRDGTKRLLHRRRLDPSKVCLRCGGQSASAK
;
A
#
# COMPACT_ATOMS: atom_id res chain seq x y z
N MET A 1 -17.52 -27.63 19.46
CA MET A 1 -18.14 -27.27 18.15
C MET A 1 -18.51 -25.80 18.09
N VAL A 2 -19.08 -25.24 19.16
CA VAL A 2 -19.40 -23.80 19.29
C VAL A 2 -18.19 -22.89 19.01
N ASP A 3 -17.02 -23.18 19.59
CA ASP A 3 -15.81 -22.36 19.36
C ASP A 3 -15.35 -22.36 17.90
N ARG A 4 -15.50 -23.51 17.21
CA ARG A 4 -15.17 -23.63 15.78
C ARG A 4 -16.13 -22.82 14.91
N VAL A 5 -17.41 -22.76 15.27
CA VAL A 5 -18.39 -21.92 14.59
C VAL A 5 -18.06 -20.44 14.80
N HIS A 6 -17.73 -20.03 16.03
CA HIS A 6 -17.30 -18.66 16.31
C HIS A 6 -16.01 -18.28 15.56
N PHE A 7 -15.07 -19.20 15.45
CA PHE A 7 -13.86 -19.02 14.65
C PHE A 7 -14.21 -18.78 13.17
N SER A 8 -15.04 -19.65 12.56
CA SER A 8 -15.43 -19.52 11.15
C SER A 8 -16.28 -18.28 10.85
N MET A 9 -17.10 -17.84 11.81
CA MET A 9 -17.92 -16.63 11.68
C MET A 9 -17.15 -15.34 12.00
N ARG A 10 -15.87 -15.43 12.34
CA ARG A 10 -15.09 -14.24 12.67
C ARG A 10 -14.58 -13.58 11.39
N PHE A 11 -15.20 -12.44 11.07
CA PHE A 11 -14.81 -11.53 9.99
C PHE A 11 -14.19 -10.25 10.58
N ARG A 12 -13.20 -9.68 9.88
CA ARG A 12 -12.57 -8.41 10.25
C ARG A 12 -13.61 -7.29 10.26
N ARG A 13 -13.57 -6.44 11.28
CA ARG A 13 -14.40 -5.22 11.34
C ARG A 13 -13.72 -4.09 10.57
N LYS A 14 -14.49 -3.17 9.98
CA LYS A 14 -13.92 -2.04 9.22
C LYS A 14 -12.97 -1.16 10.05
N ASN A 15 -13.22 -1.05 11.35
CA ASN A 15 -12.44 -0.22 12.28
C ASN A 15 -11.33 -1.00 13.01
N GLU A 16 -11.09 -2.25 12.61
CA GLU A 16 -10.12 -3.14 13.25
C GLU A 16 -8.95 -3.38 12.32
N SER A 17 -7.73 -3.30 12.85
CA SER A 17 -6.54 -3.55 12.03
C SER A 17 -6.38 -5.02 11.69
N VAL A 18 -5.67 -5.33 10.60
CA VAL A 18 -5.36 -6.71 10.21
C VAL A 18 -4.71 -7.48 11.35
N MET A 19 -3.74 -6.87 12.03
CA MET A 19 -3.04 -7.47 13.17
C MET A 19 -3.98 -7.77 14.36
N GLN A 20 -4.89 -6.85 14.68
CA GLN A 20 -5.87 -7.06 15.76
C GLN A 20 -6.80 -8.23 15.43
N PHE A 21 -7.28 -8.29 14.18
CA PHE A 21 -8.13 -9.35 13.70
C PHE A 21 -7.44 -10.72 13.75
N VAL A 22 -6.20 -10.81 13.27
CA VAL A 22 -5.38 -12.03 13.32
C VAL A 22 -5.16 -12.48 14.77
N ASN A 23 -4.82 -11.55 15.67
CA ASN A 23 -4.64 -11.87 17.08
C ASN A 23 -5.93 -12.39 17.73
N ALA A 24 -7.09 -11.80 17.40
CA ALA A 24 -8.38 -12.28 17.86
C ALA A 24 -8.69 -13.69 17.32
N LEU A 25 -8.38 -13.98 16.05
CA LEU A 25 -8.49 -15.32 15.47
C LEU A 25 -7.62 -16.34 16.19
N ARG A 26 -6.36 -16.00 16.48
CA ARG A 26 -5.44 -16.88 17.24
C ARG A 26 -6.00 -17.20 18.63
N GLY A 27 -6.58 -16.22 19.31
CA GLY A 27 -7.23 -16.43 20.61
C GLY A 27 -8.45 -17.36 20.55
N LEU A 28 -9.26 -17.26 19.50
CA LEU A 28 -10.39 -18.19 19.27
C LEU A 28 -9.91 -19.58 18.89
N ALA A 29 -8.87 -19.66 18.05
CA ALA A 29 -8.32 -20.91 17.57
C ALA A 29 -7.70 -21.77 18.68
N GLY A 30 -7.18 -21.14 19.74
CA GLY A 30 -6.68 -21.83 20.92
C GLY A 30 -7.75 -22.65 21.68
N LYS A 31 -9.03 -22.32 21.53
CA LYS A 31 -10.16 -23.06 22.13
C LYS A 31 -10.76 -24.11 21.20
N CYS A 32 -10.29 -24.18 19.97
CA CYS A 32 -10.89 -25.00 18.92
C CYS A 32 -10.24 -26.38 18.76
N ASP A 33 -9.16 -26.67 19.47
CA ASP A 33 -8.39 -27.92 19.39
C ASP A 33 -8.03 -28.31 17.95
N PHE A 34 -7.44 -27.38 17.19
CA PHE A 34 -7.05 -27.63 15.80
C PHE A 34 -5.78 -28.49 15.65
N GLY A 35 -4.99 -28.64 16.70
CA GLY A 35 -3.74 -29.40 16.68
C GLY A 35 -2.79 -28.92 15.58
N ASN A 36 -2.26 -29.86 14.79
CA ASN A 36 -1.27 -29.60 13.74
C ASN A 36 -1.82 -28.77 12.57
N ALA A 37 -3.14 -28.72 12.38
CA ALA A 37 -3.79 -27.96 11.31
C ALA A 37 -4.08 -26.49 11.70
N LEU A 38 -3.66 -26.04 12.89
CA LEU A 38 -3.93 -24.69 13.39
C LEU A 38 -3.47 -23.60 12.41
N SER A 39 -2.23 -23.69 11.94
CA SER A 39 -1.63 -22.69 11.05
C SER A 39 -2.33 -22.62 9.70
N GLU A 40 -2.72 -23.78 9.14
CA GLU A 40 -3.46 -23.86 7.88
C GLU A 40 -4.85 -23.25 8.02
N ARG A 41 -5.57 -23.60 9.10
CA ARG A 41 -6.91 -23.07 9.37
C ARG A 41 -6.91 -21.57 9.63
N LEU A 42 -5.92 -21.07 10.36
CA LEU A 42 -5.75 -19.63 10.58
C LEU A 42 -5.50 -18.92 9.26
N ARG A 43 -4.63 -19.45 8.40
CA ARG A 43 -4.32 -18.86 7.11
C ARG A 43 -5.58 -18.76 6.25
N ASP A 44 -6.30 -19.86 6.11
CA ASP A 44 -7.51 -19.91 5.29
C ASP A 44 -8.59 -18.97 5.85
N GLN A 45 -8.74 -18.93 7.18
CA GLN A 45 -9.67 -18.03 7.85
C GLN A 45 -9.28 -16.55 7.73
N VAL A 46 -8.00 -16.22 7.67
CA VAL A 46 -7.56 -14.83 7.43
C VAL A 46 -8.00 -14.37 6.04
N VAL A 47 -7.82 -15.20 5.01
CA VAL A 47 -8.25 -14.88 3.64
C VAL A 47 -9.77 -14.76 3.54
N ILE A 48 -10.52 -15.70 4.14
CA ILE A 48 -11.99 -15.70 4.14
C ILE A 48 -12.55 -14.56 4.98
N GLY A 49 -11.92 -14.27 6.12
CA GLY A 49 -12.41 -13.32 7.12
C GLY A 49 -12.13 -11.85 6.78
N ILE A 50 -11.34 -11.57 5.74
CA ILE A 50 -11.15 -10.19 5.24
C ILE A 50 -12.43 -9.75 4.52
N ASN A 51 -13.08 -8.72 5.08
CA ASN A 51 -14.34 -8.16 4.57
C ASN A 51 -14.18 -7.22 3.36
N ASN A 52 -13.03 -7.26 2.67
CA ASN A 52 -12.75 -6.44 1.50
C ASN A 52 -12.45 -7.35 0.30
N LEU A 53 -13.35 -7.31 -0.70
CA LEU A 53 -13.27 -8.12 -1.91
C LEU A 53 -11.99 -7.88 -2.70
N THR A 54 -11.49 -6.64 -2.78
CA THR A 54 -10.28 -6.33 -3.54
C THR A 54 -9.05 -6.96 -2.89
N TRP A 55 -8.99 -6.94 -1.56
CA TRP A 55 -7.91 -7.56 -0.80
C TRP A 55 -7.97 -9.07 -0.89
N GLN A 56 -9.17 -9.65 -0.78
CA GLN A 56 -9.35 -11.09 -0.89
C GLN A 56 -8.89 -11.59 -2.27
N GLN A 57 -9.27 -10.89 -3.34
CA GLN A 57 -8.82 -11.21 -4.70
C GLN A 57 -7.30 -11.11 -4.85
N GLU A 58 -6.69 -10.04 -4.32
CA GLU A 58 -5.24 -9.85 -4.41
C GLU A 58 -4.48 -10.91 -3.60
N LEU A 59 -4.98 -11.31 -2.43
CA LEU A 59 -4.42 -12.40 -1.63
C LEU A 59 -4.53 -13.74 -2.36
N LEU A 60 -5.69 -14.06 -2.96
CA LEU A 60 -5.87 -15.28 -3.75
C LEU A 60 -4.98 -15.30 -5.00
N ARG A 61 -4.73 -14.13 -5.61
CA ARG A 61 -3.83 -13.99 -6.75
C ARG A 61 -2.36 -14.20 -6.35
N GLN A 62 -1.96 -13.70 -5.19
CA GLN A 62 -0.60 -13.88 -4.65
C GLN A 62 -0.35 -15.31 -4.16
N PHE A 63 -1.37 -15.96 -3.62
CA PHE A 63 -1.30 -17.30 -3.03
C PHE A 63 -2.29 -18.26 -3.69
N PRO A 64 -2.05 -18.69 -4.94
CA PRO A 64 -2.94 -19.61 -5.64
C PRO A 64 -2.87 -21.05 -5.11
N SER A 65 -1.85 -21.38 -4.33
CA SER A 65 -1.58 -22.73 -3.82
C SER A 65 -1.52 -22.75 -2.29
N ASN A 66 -1.86 -23.89 -1.69
CA ASN A 66 -1.80 -24.14 -0.24
C ASN A 66 -0.38 -24.17 0.35
N ALA A 67 0.65 -23.78 -0.42
CA ALA A 67 2.04 -23.70 0.02
C ALA A 67 2.34 -22.44 0.85
N ALA A 68 1.45 -21.44 0.82
CA ALA A 68 1.63 -20.20 1.56
C ALA A 68 1.59 -20.44 3.07
N THR A 69 2.50 -19.83 3.82
CA THR A 69 2.48 -19.89 5.28
C THR A 69 1.55 -18.83 5.87
N LEU A 70 1.07 -19.06 7.09
CA LEU A 70 0.25 -18.08 7.83
C LEU A 70 0.95 -16.70 7.86
N GLN A 71 2.24 -16.68 8.18
CA GLN A 71 3.01 -15.45 8.27
C GLN A 71 3.04 -14.68 6.94
N GLN A 72 3.23 -15.37 5.82
CA GLN A 72 3.23 -14.73 4.49
C GLN A 72 1.89 -14.05 4.16
N VAL A 73 0.78 -14.72 4.51
CA VAL A 73 -0.58 -14.18 4.31
C VAL A 73 -0.84 -13.00 5.22
N GLU A 74 -0.42 -13.07 6.49
CA GLU A 74 -0.54 -11.96 7.45
C GLU A 74 0.26 -10.73 7.01
N GLU A 75 1.49 -10.92 6.54
CA GLU A 75 2.33 -9.85 6.01
C GLU A 75 1.70 -9.24 4.74
N ALA A 76 1.20 -10.06 3.83
CA ALA A 76 0.53 -9.57 2.62
C ALA A 76 -0.74 -8.76 2.95
N ALA A 77 -1.58 -9.25 3.87
CA ALA A 77 -2.77 -8.53 4.31
C ALA A 77 -2.41 -7.19 4.99
N SER A 78 -1.34 -7.18 5.81
CA SER A 78 -0.85 -5.95 6.45
C SER A 78 -0.31 -4.95 5.42
N ARG A 79 0.35 -5.41 4.35
CA ARG A 79 0.78 -4.54 3.24
C ARG A 79 -0.41 -3.92 2.50
N LEU A 80 -1.48 -4.68 2.28
CA LEU A 80 -2.70 -4.17 1.66
C LEU A 80 -3.38 -3.08 2.52
N GLU A 81 -3.41 -3.29 3.83
CA GLU A 81 -3.88 -2.28 4.79
C GLU A 81 -3.09 -0.98 4.75
N LEU A 82 -1.76 -1.09 4.76
CA LEU A 82 -0.88 0.06 4.65
C LEU A 82 -1.06 0.79 3.31
N ALA A 83 -1.23 0.04 2.20
CA ALA A 83 -1.45 0.61 0.88
C ALA A 83 -2.77 1.39 0.80
N GLU A 84 -3.87 0.88 1.37
CA GLU A 84 -5.13 1.63 1.43
C GLU A 84 -5.01 2.90 2.25
N CYS A 85 -4.44 2.82 3.45
CA CYS A 85 -4.23 3.99 4.31
C CYS A 85 -3.34 5.05 3.63
N GLN A 86 -2.30 4.62 2.91
CA GLN A 86 -1.46 5.52 2.11
C GLN A 86 -2.25 6.17 0.97
N LEU A 87 -3.08 5.41 0.25
CA LEU A 87 -3.90 5.93 -0.83
C LEU A 87 -4.91 6.97 -0.33
N GLU A 88 -5.57 6.71 0.79
CA GLU A 88 -6.49 7.66 1.44
C GLU A 88 -5.76 8.95 1.81
N ARG A 89 -4.57 8.85 2.41
CA ARG A 89 -3.73 10.00 2.74
C ARG A 89 -3.36 10.80 1.50
N LEU A 90 -2.91 10.15 0.43
CA LEU A 90 -2.58 10.82 -0.83
C LEU A 90 -3.80 11.51 -1.45
N GLN A 91 -4.98 10.88 -1.42
CA GLN A 91 -6.21 11.48 -1.89
C GLN A 91 -6.62 12.71 -1.07
N THR A 92 -6.50 12.66 0.26
CA THR A 92 -6.75 13.83 1.10
C THR A 92 -5.76 14.97 0.83
N CYS A 93 -4.47 14.68 0.64
CA CYS A 93 -3.48 15.69 0.23
C CYS A 93 -3.79 16.28 -1.14
N ALA A 94 -4.27 15.48 -2.10
CA ALA A 94 -4.64 15.93 -3.44
C ALA A 94 -5.93 16.78 -3.45
N ARG A 95 -6.85 16.56 -2.51
CA ARG A 95 -8.07 17.37 -2.36
C ARG A 95 -7.81 18.70 -1.66
N ASN A 96 -6.82 18.75 -0.75
CA ASN A 96 -6.40 19.96 -0.05
C ASN A 96 -5.38 20.80 -0.84
N THR A 97 -5.37 20.73 -2.18
CA THR A 97 -4.57 21.65 -3.01
C THR A 97 -5.23 23.04 -3.10
N ASP A 98 -5.71 23.56 -1.97
CA ASP A 98 -5.84 25.01 -1.80
C ASP A 98 -4.43 25.53 -1.61
N ASP A 99 -3.88 26.17 -2.65
CA ASP A 99 -2.65 26.99 -2.72
C ASP A 99 -1.81 27.09 -1.42
N VAL A 100 -1.31 25.96 -0.90
CA VAL A 100 -0.50 25.96 0.33
C VAL A 100 0.81 26.65 -0.05
N PRO A 101 1.17 27.78 0.58
CA PRO A 101 2.37 28.50 0.23
C PRO A 101 3.59 27.64 0.59
N VAL A 102 4.08 26.89 -0.38
CA VAL A 102 5.31 26.11 -0.23
C VAL A 102 6.46 27.10 -0.15
N ASN A 103 7.24 27.03 0.92
CA ASN A 103 8.35 27.96 1.14
C ASN A 103 9.45 27.69 0.09
N ARG A 104 9.41 28.43 -1.02
CA ARG A 104 10.45 28.36 -2.05
C ARG A 104 11.74 28.90 -1.47
N LEU A 105 12.68 28.03 -1.17
CA LEU A 105 14.06 28.41 -0.90
C LEU A 105 14.62 29.12 -2.12
N ARG A 106 14.73 30.46 -2.02
CA ARG A 106 15.45 31.28 -2.99
C ARG A 106 16.94 31.03 -2.78
N ASN A 107 17.50 30.06 -3.50
CA ASN A 107 18.94 30.01 -3.67
C ASN A 107 19.35 31.27 -4.45
N LYS A 108 20.09 32.16 -3.78
CA LYS A 108 20.65 33.38 -4.39
C LYS A 108 21.69 32.94 -5.44
N LEU A 109 21.24 32.67 -6.66
CA LEU A 109 22.14 32.63 -7.80
C LEU A 109 22.77 34.03 -7.96
N PRO A 110 24.10 34.14 -8.17
CA PRO A 110 24.76 35.42 -8.34
C PRO A 110 24.12 36.20 -9.48
N LYS A 111 23.90 37.51 -9.25
CA LYS A 111 23.26 38.42 -10.21
C LYS A 111 24.04 38.42 -11.51
N ARG A 112 23.43 37.95 -12.60
CA ARG A 112 23.88 38.24 -13.95
C ARG A 112 22.82 39.09 -14.64
N ASP A 113 23.33 40.12 -15.30
CA ASP A 113 22.62 41.30 -15.78
C ASP A 113 21.54 41.02 -16.83
N GLY A 114 20.68 42.02 -17.02
CA GLY A 114 19.35 41.97 -17.61
C GLY A 114 19.15 41.12 -18.86
N THR A 115 18.06 40.33 -18.86
CA THR A 115 17.18 40.17 -20.03
C THR A 115 15.85 39.51 -19.60
N LYS A 116 14.76 40.02 -20.15
CA LYS A 116 13.36 39.74 -19.80
C LYS A 116 13.05 38.25 -19.84
N ARG A 117 12.74 37.63 -18.69
CA ARG A 117 12.27 36.23 -18.63
C ARG A 117 10.78 36.17 -18.97
N LEU A 118 10.48 35.99 -20.26
CA LEU A 118 9.21 35.40 -20.69
C LEU A 118 9.08 34.04 -20.00
N LEU A 119 7.94 33.79 -19.35
CA LEU A 119 7.60 32.51 -18.74
C LEU A 119 7.44 31.45 -19.84
N HIS A 120 8.55 30.91 -20.34
CA HIS A 120 8.54 29.75 -21.19
C HIS A 120 8.28 28.52 -20.31
N ARG A 121 7.03 28.03 -20.36
CA ARG A 121 6.68 26.66 -19.98
C ARG A 121 7.43 25.72 -20.92
N ARG A 122 8.70 25.44 -20.63
CA ARG A 122 9.51 24.50 -21.42
C ARG A 122 8.88 23.13 -21.29
N ARG A 123 8.21 22.65 -22.36
CA ARG A 123 7.97 21.22 -22.52
C ARG A 123 9.33 20.60 -22.80
N LEU A 124 9.78 19.74 -21.88
CA LEU A 124 11.02 18.99 -22.05
C LEU A 124 10.74 17.86 -23.04
N ASP A 125 11.52 17.85 -24.12
CA ASP A 125 11.43 16.84 -25.17
C ASP A 125 12.31 15.62 -24.78
N PRO A 126 11.71 14.42 -24.58
CA PRO A 126 12.45 13.22 -24.17
C PRO A 126 13.55 12.80 -25.15
N SER A 127 13.47 13.22 -26.42
CA SER A 127 14.47 12.91 -27.45
C SER A 127 15.72 13.80 -27.38
N LYS A 128 15.66 14.91 -26.64
CA LYS A 128 16.75 15.89 -26.53
C LYS A 128 17.31 16.00 -25.12
N VAL A 129 16.53 15.62 -24.12
CA VAL A 129 16.91 15.72 -22.71
C VAL A 129 16.44 14.50 -21.94
N CYS A 130 17.36 13.92 -21.17
CA CYS A 130 17.07 12.82 -20.27
C CYS A 130 16.09 13.29 -19.19
N LEU A 131 14.89 12.70 -19.14
CA LEU A 131 13.87 13.04 -18.15
C LEU A 131 14.22 12.56 -16.73
N ARG A 132 15.26 11.73 -16.57
CA ARG A 132 15.68 11.18 -15.28
C ARG A 132 16.79 11.98 -14.61
N CYS A 133 17.71 12.57 -15.37
CA CYS A 133 18.83 13.36 -14.83
C CYS A 133 18.97 14.77 -15.42
N GLY A 134 18.14 15.14 -16.40
CA GLY A 134 18.18 16.45 -17.06
C GLY A 134 19.36 16.67 -18.01
N GLY A 135 20.22 15.66 -18.21
CA GLY A 135 21.34 15.72 -19.15
C GLY A 135 20.87 15.76 -20.61
N GLN A 136 21.53 16.54 -21.45
CA GLN A 136 21.26 16.55 -22.89
C GLN A 136 21.70 15.20 -23.49
N SER A 137 20.82 14.55 -24.26
CA SER A 137 21.17 13.31 -24.95
C SER A 137 22.05 13.63 -26.16
N ALA A 138 23.36 13.48 -26.03
CA ALA A 138 24.26 13.56 -27.17
C ALA A 138 24.06 12.31 -28.04
N SER A 139 23.44 12.47 -29.21
CA SER A 139 23.49 11.44 -30.26
C SER A 139 24.94 11.29 -30.70
N ALA A 140 25.54 10.15 -30.35
CA ALA A 140 26.82 9.71 -30.90
C ALA A 140 26.69 9.56 -32.42
N LYS A 141 27.67 10.10 -33.14
CA LYS A 141 27.86 9.91 -34.58
C LYS A 141 28.91 8.83 -34.78
#